data_AF-A0A852PQ22-F1
#
_entry.id   AF-A0A852PQ22-F1
#
_cell.length_a   1.000
_cell.length_b   1.000
_cell.length_c   1.000
_cell.angle_alpha   90.00
_cell.angle_beta   90.00
_cell.angle_gamma   90.00
#
_symmetry.space_group_name_H-M   'P 1'
#
loop_
_entity.id
_entity.type
_entity.pdbx_description
1 polymer ?
#
loop_
_entity_poly.entity_id
_entity_poly.type
_entity_poly.pdbx_seq_one_letter_code
_entity_poly.pdbx_strand_id
1 'polypeptide(L)' 'MELRQQIPTGCIKQFGQFGVPYVVGEVAEFLPDGDVLVNITLLQSGEKDIYRLSHLLKDPEAE' A
#
# COMPACT_ATOMS: atom_id res chain seq x y z
N MET A 1 13.28 12.04 -6.22
CA MET A 1 12.34 11.54 -7.26
C MET A 1 12.23 10.01 -7.26
N GLU A 2 13.08 9.27 -6.55
CA GLU A 2 13.17 7.79 -6.66
C GLU A 2 12.10 7.02 -5.88
N LEU A 3 11.55 7.55 -4.78
CA LEU A 3 10.59 6.83 -3.93
C LEU A 3 9.24 6.55 -4.60
N ARG A 4 8.78 7.42 -5.52
CA ARG A 4 7.49 7.21 -6.21
C ARG A 4 7.54 6.02 -7.18
N GLN A 5 8.72 5.68 -7.70
CA GLN A 5 8.89 4.54 -8.61
C GLN A 5 8.87 3.20 -7.87
N GLN A 6 9.05 3.20 -6.55
CA GLN A 6 9.03 1.99 -5.73
C GLN A 6 7.62 1.60 -5.27
N ILE A 7 6.62 2.47 -5.47
CA ILE A 7 5.25 2.18 -5.07
C ILE A 7 4.61 1.38 -6.19
N PRO A 8 4.17 0.13 -5.92
CA PRO A 8 3.54 -0.71 -6.92
C PRO A 8 2.08 -0.32 -7.12
N THR A 9 1.83 0.92 -7.54
CA THR A 9 0.47 1.45 -7.77
C THR A 9 -0.29 0.58 -8.76
N GLY A 10 -1.52 0.20 -8.40
CA GLY A 10 -2.38 -0.70 -9.15
C GLY A 10 -2.23 -2.17 -8.78
N CYS A 11 -1.20 -2.57 -8.03
CA CYS A 11 -1.09 -3.94 -7.54
C CYS A 11 -2.16 -4.23 -6.47
N ILE A 12 -2.57 -5.49 -6.40
CA ILE A 12 -3.43 -6.00 -5.34
C ILE A 12 -2.56 -6.79 -4.37
N LYS A 13 -2.52 -6.35 -3.13
CA LYS A 13 -1.79 -6.99 -2.04
C LYS A 13 -2.76 -7.43 -0.96
N GLN A 14 -2.28 -8.26 -0.05
CA GLN A 14 -3.06 -8.73 1.09
C GLN A 14 -2.30 -8.49 2.38
N PHE A 15 -3.00 -8.05 3.43
CA PHE A 15 -2.37 -7.81 4.73
C PHE A 15 -1.92 -9.12 5.37
N GLY A 16 -0.63 -9.45 5.24
CA GLY A 16 -0.11 -10.76 5.60
C GLY A 16 -0.89 -11.92 4.96
N GLN A 17 -0.82 -13.10 5.57
CA GLN A 17 -1.41 -14.33 5.02
C GLN A 17 -2.94 -14.42 5.18
N PHE A 18 -3.52 -13.74 6.17
CA PHE A 18 -4.94 -13.90 6.55
C PHE A 18 -5.73 -12.59 6.56
N GLY A 19 -5.11 -11.46 6.22
CA GLY A 19 -5.79 -10.17 6.21
C GLY A 19 -6.57 -9.93 4.92
N VAL A 20 -7.22 -8.78 4.86
CA VAL A 20 -8.04 -8.40 3.71
C VAL A 20 -7.17 -7.97 2.52
N PRO A 21 -7.60 -8.25 1.28
CA PRO A 21 -6.96 -7.74 0.09
C PRO A 21 -7.24 -6.25 -0.08
N TYR A 22 -6.26 -5.53 -0.62
CA TYR A 22 -6.31 -4.10 -0.89
C TYR A 22 -5.58 -3.75 -2.19
N VAL A 23 -6.04 -2.70 -2.85
CA VAL A 23 -5.42 -2.12 -4.04
C VAL A 23 -4.47 -1.00 -3.62
N VAL A 24 -3.26 -1.03 -4.15
CA VAL A 24 -2.25 0.00 -3.92
C VAL A 24 -2.55 1.22 -4.80
N GLY A 25 -2.69 2.39 -4.18
CA GLY A 25 -2.88 3.67 -4.85
C GLY A 25 -1.59 4.47 -5.00
N GLU A 26 -1.75 5.78 -5.12
CA GLU A 26 -0.65 6.74 -5.22
C GLU A 26 -0.15 7.21 -3.83
N VAL A 27 0.98 7.91 -3.81
CA VAL A 27 1.50 8.60 -2.61
C VAL A 27 0.41 9.46 -1.96
N ALA A 28 0.26 9.30 -0.64
CA ALA A 28 -0.45 10.22 0.21
C ALA A 28 0.51 11.28 0.77
N GLU A 29 1.59 10.86 1.44
CA GLU A 29 2.50 11.76 2.15
C GLU A 29 3.91 11.17 2.27
N PHE A 30 4.93 12.02 2.32
CA PHE A 30 6.31 11.63 2.66
C PHE A 30 6.56 11.93 4.13
N LEU A 31 6.91 10.90 4.90
CA LEU A 31 7.14 11.05 6.33
C LEU A 31 8.57 11.53 6.62
N PRO A 32 8.80 12.23 7.76
CA PRO A 32 10.13 12.74 8.13
C PRO A 32 11.16 11.63 8.41
N ASP A 33 10.70 10.41 8.69
CA ASP A 33 11.53 9.23 8.92
C ASP A 33 12.05 8.59 7.61
N GLY A 34 11.66 9.14 6.45
CA GLY A 34 12.02 8.62 5.14
C GLY A 34 11.06 7.56 4.59
N ASP A 35 10.03 7.18 5.36
CA ASP A 35 8.97 6.30 4.89
C ASP A 35 7.91 7.09 4.10
N VAL A 36 7.05 6.37 3.41
CA VAL A 36 6.02 6.96 2.55
C VAL A 36 4.67 6.40 2.94
N LEU A 37 3.70 7.29 3.14
CA LEU A 37 2.30 6.92 3.23
C LEU A 37 1.71 6.80 1.83
N VAL A 38 1.05 5.68 1.58
CA VAL A 38 0.44 5.32 0.30
C VAL A 38 -1.06 5.19 0.51
N ASN A 39 -1.85 5.78 -0.37
CA ASN A 39 -3.28 5.55 -0.38
C ASN A 39 -3.56 4.10 -0.77
N ILE A 40 -4.41 3.41 -0.03
CA ILE A 40 -4.88 2.08 -0.37
C ILE A 40 -6.41 2.06 -0.42
N THR A 41 -6.96 1.07 -1.10
CA THR A 41 -8.41 0.82 -1.09
C THR A 41 -8.65 -0.64 -0.78
N LEU A 42 -9.38 -0.91 0.30
CA LEU A 42 -9.73 -2.27 0.69
C LEU A 42 -10.66 -2.85 -0.37
N LEU A 43 -10.26 -3.97 -0.99
CA LEU A 43 -10.95 -4.49 -2.17
C LEU A 43 -12.37 -4.99 -1.85
N GLN A 44 -12.56 -5.50 -0.63
CA GLN A 44 -13.85 -6.07 -0.20
C GLN A 44 -14.89 -5.03 0.20
N SER A 45 -14.47 -3.94 0.84
CA SER A 45 -15.38 -2.90 1.35
C SER A 45 -15.43 -1.65 0.47
N GLY A 46 -14.42 -1.42 -0.38
CA GLY A 46 -14.23 -0.18 -1.11
C GLY A 46 -13.75 0.98 -0.22
N GLU A 47 -13.44 0.72 1.05
CA GLU A 47 -12.97 1.72 1.99
C GLU A 47 -11.57 2.19 1.62
N LYS A 48 -11.34 3.50 1.72
CA LYS A 48 -10.03 4.11 1.47
C LYS A 48 -9.30 4.28 2.78
N ASP A 49 -8.05 3.90 2.80
CA ASP A 49 -7.18 4.03 3.96
C ASP A 49 -5.77 4.43 3.52
N ILE A 50 -4.88 4.69 4.47
CA ILE A 50 -3.50 5.10 4.22
C ILE A 50 -2.56 4.13 4.91
N TYR A 51 -1.57 3.62 4.17
CA TYR A 51 -0.66 2.59 4.67
C TYR A 51 0.81 2.93 4.42
N ARG A 52 1.70 2.46 5.31
CA ARG A 52 3.15 2.67 5.18
C ARG A 52 3.73 1.80 4.07
N LEU A 53 4.49 2.41 3.17
CA LEU A 53 5.17 1.74 2.06
C LEU A 53 6.10 0.63 2.58
N SER A 54 6.85 0.91 3.65
CA SER A 54 7.77 -0.07 4.26
C SER A 54 7.07 -1.37 4.72
N HIS A 55 5.79 -1.30 5.07
CA HIS A 55 4.97 -2.47 5.42
C HIS A 55 4.36 -3.11 4.18
N LEU A 56 3.79 -2.29 3.29
CA LEU A 56 3.20 -2.71 2.02
C LEU A 56 4.15 -3.57 1.17
N LEU A 57 5.45 -3.23 1.15
CA LEU A 57 6.45 -3.97 0.40
C LEU A 57 6.73 -5.38 0.95
N LYS A 58 6.35 -5.66 2.20
CA LYS A 58 6.51 -6.98 2.85
C LYS A 58 5.26 -7.85 2.73
N ASP A 59 4.12 -7.23 2.47
CA ASP A 59 2.86 -7.94 2.27
C ASP A 59 2.90 -8.78 0.99
N PRO A 60 2.35 -10.00 1.00
CA PRO A 60 2.24 -10.82 -0.21
C PRO A 60 1.27 -10.19 -1.22
N GLU A 61 1.38 -10.65 -2.47
CA GLU A 61 0.32 -10.43 -3.46
C GLU A 61 -0.94 -11.19 -3.03
N ALA A 62 -2.12 -10.61 -3.31
CA ALA A 62 -3.38 -11.30 -3.05
C ALA A 62 -3.61 -12.40 -4.09
N GLU A 63 -4.13 -13.55 -3.67
CA GLU A 63 -4.55 -14.67 -4.55
C GLU A 63 -5.89 -14.40 -5.26
#